data_AF-A0A6B3CML6-F1
#
_entry.id   AF-A0A6B3CML6-F1
#
_cell.length_a   1.000
_cell.length_b   1.000
_cell.length_c   1.000
_cell.angle_alpha   90.00
_cell.angle_beta   90.00
_cell.angle_gamma   90.00
#
_symmetry.space_group_name_H-M   'P 1'
#
loop_
_entity.id
_entity.type
_entity.pdbx_description
1 polymer ?
#
loop_
_entity_poly.entity_id
_entity_poly.type
_entity_poly.pdbx_seq_one_letter_code
_entity_poly.pdbx_strand_id
1 'polypeptide(L)'
;MTSPRQRATRADAARNREQLLEAATRVLASSGTEASMRAIAREAGVGIGTLYRHFPTRESLVEAVYRDQVVRLTSGARDLLADMAPAVALRRWMDLFGDWIATKNGMLDTLLTLV
;
A
#
# COMPACT_ATOMS: atom_id res chain seq x y z
N MET A 1 34.12 7.74 17.24
CA MET A 1 33.28 6.64 17.76
C MET A 1 32.08 6.50 16.82
N THR A 2 32.15 5.58 15.87
CA THR A 2 31.09 5.29 14.90
C THR A 2 30.20 4.20 15.49
N SER A 3 28.97 4.55 15.89
CA SER A 3 28.00 3.57 16.37
C SER A 3 27.74 2.49 15.31
N PRO A 4 27.68 1.20 15.69
CA PRO A 4 27.35 0.15 14.74
C PRO A 4 25.90 0.32 14.32
N ARG A 5 25.64 0.42 13.01
CA ARG A 5 24.27 0.31 12.44
C ARG A 5 23.72 -1.04 12.87
N GLN A 6 22.89 -1.03 13.91
CA GLN A 6 22.18 -2.21 14.40
C GLN A 6 21.44 -2.81 13.20
N ARG A 7 21.79 -4.05 12.82
CA ARG A 7 21.10 -4.75 11.72
C ARG A 7 19.63 -4.87 12.11
N ALA A 8 18.75 -4.22 11.36
CA ALA A 8 17.31 -4.31 11.56
C ALA A 8 16.89 -5.77 11.62
N THR A 9 16.09 -6.12 12.62
CA THR A 9 15.60 -7.49 12.76
C THR A 9 14.62 -7.80 11.64
N ARG A 10 14.36 -9.09 11.37
CA ARG A 10 13.33 -9.48 10.38
C ARG A 10 11.96 -8.90 10.74
N ALA A 11 11.65 -8.78 12.02
CA ALA A 11 10.41 -8.20 12.51
C ALA A 11 10.32 -6.69 12.22
N ASP A 12 11.43 -5.95 12.40
CA ASP A 12 11.48 -4.53 12.04
C ASP A 12 11.32 -4.31 10.54
N ALA A 13 11.97 -5.15 9.72
CA ALA A 13 11.85 -5.09 8.26
C ALA A 13 10.42 -5.36 7.79
N ALA A 14 9.71 -6.29 8.42
CA ALA A 14 8.30 -6.58 8.12
C ALA A 14 7.38 -5.41 8.50
N ARG A 15 7.52 -4.86 9.71
CA ARG A 15 6.74 -3.69 10.17
C ARG A 15 6.97 -2.47 9.28
N ASN A 16 8.23 -2.17 8.95
CA ASN A 16 8.55 -1.05 8.06
C ASN A 16 7.91 -1.23 6.69
N ARG A 17 7.91 -2.46 6.15
CA ARG A 17 7.26 -2.75 4.87
C ARG A 17 5.76 -2.50 4.93
N GLU A 18 5.09 -2.93 6.00
CA GLU A 18 3.65 -2.71 6.21
C GLU A 18 3.33 -1.22 6.31
N GLN A 19 4.05 -0.46 7.15
CA GLN A 19 3.89 0.99 7.27
C GLN A 19 4.09 1.72 5.94
N LEU A 20 5.06 1.30 5.14
CA LEU A 20 5.29 1.84 3.81
C LEU A 20 4.13 1.57 2.85
N LEU A 21 3.53 0.38 2.89
CA LEU A 21 2.38 0.03 2.05
C LEU A 21 1.13 0.82 2.42
N GLU A 22 0.85 0.97 3.72
CA GLU A 22 -0.28 1.76 4.20
C GLU A 22 -0.13 3.25 3.85
N ALA A 23 1.05 3.82 4.09
CA ALA A 23 1.34 5.20 3.74
C ALA A 23 1.27 5.43 2.23
N ALA A 24 1.85 4.53 1.43
CA ALA A 24 1.79 4.61 -0.03
C ALA A 24 0.35 4.55 -0.53
N THR A 25 -0.48 3.68 0.05
CA THR A 25 -1.91 3.59 -0.30
C THR A 25 -2.62 4.91 -0.06
N ARG A 26 -2.42 5.55 1.11
CA ARG A 26 -3.03 6.85 1.43
C ARG A 26 -2.55 7.96 0.51
N VAL A 27 -1.24 8.07 0.30
CA VAL A 27 -0.64 9.16 -0.49
C VAL A 27 -0.97 9.03 -1.98
N LEU A 28 -0.97 7.82 -2.53
CA LEU A 28 -1.38 7.58 -3.91
C LEU A 28 -2.87 7.87 -4.11
N ALA A 29 -3.71 7.61 -3.08
CA ALA A 29 -5.13 7.95 -3.12
C ALA A 29 -5.39 9.46 -3.11
N SER A 30 -4.64 10.23 -2.31
CA SER A 30 -4.87 11.67 -2.17
C SER A 30 -4.23 12.52 -3.26
N SER A 31 -3.14 12.04 -3.86
CA SER A 31 -2.25 12.87 -4.68
C SER A 31 -1.93 12.28 -6.06
N GLY A 32 -2.48 11.10 -6.40
CA GLY A 32 -2.32 10.49 -7.71
C GLY A 32 -0.85 10.35 -8.16
N THR A 33 -0.57 10.72 -9.41
CA THR A 33 0.75 10.69 -10.07
C THR A 33 1.79 11.63 -9.45
N GLU A 34 1.39 12.63 -8.66
CA GLU A 34 2.29 13.60 -8.00
C GLU A 34 2.87 13.07 -6.68
N ALA A 35 2.45 11.89 -6.23
CA ALA A 35 2.96 11.26 -5.02
C ALA A 35 4.47 10.92 -5.10
N SER A 36 5.30 11.73 -4.44
CA SER A 36 6.75 11.48 -4.38
C SER A 36 7.12 10.37 -3.39
N MET A 37 8.15 9.58 -3.72
CA MET A 37 8.73 8.56 -2.83
C MET A 37 9.15 9.14 -1.47
N ARG A 38 9.58 10.41 -1.44
CA ARG A 38 9.94 11.10 -0.18
C ARG A 38 8.73 11.42 0.69
N ALA A 39 7.60 11.82 0.10
CA ALA A 39 6.38 12.05 0.84
C ALA A 39 5.87 10.77 1.49
N ILE A 40 5.92 9.64 0.75
CA ILE A 40 5.53 8.32 1.26
C ILE A 40 6.43 7.88 2.42
N ALA A 41 7.77 8.00 2.27
CA ALA A 41 8.70 7.66 3.34
C ALA A 41 8.43 8.47 4.62
N ARG A 42 8.20 9.78 4.47
CA ARG A 42 7.88 10.69 5.57
C ARG A 42 6.56 10.31 6.26
N GLU A 43 5.52 10.06 5.49
CA GLU A 43 4.21 9.63 5.99
C GLU A 43 4.30 8.29 6.74
N ALA A 44 5.12 7.36 6.25
CA ALA A 44 5.36 6.07 6.91
C ALA A 44 6.24 6.18 8.17
N GLY A 45 6.87 7.32 8.44
CA GLY A 45 7.88 7.45 9.50
C GLY A 45 9.15 6.64 9.25
N VAL A 46 9.39 6.24 7.99
CA VAL A 46 10.50 5.37 7.59
C VAL A 46 11.53 6.15 6.78
N GLY A 47 12.82 5.91 7.03
CA GLY A 47 13.89 6.57 6.25
C GLY A 47 13.83 6.24 4.76
N ILE A 48 14.09 7.23 3.90
CA ILE A 48 14.04 7.06 2.43
C ILE A 48 14.95 5.93 1.91
N GLY A 49 16.11 5.71 2.54
CA GLY A 49 17.00 4.60 2.20
C GLY A 49 16.43 3.22 2.57
N THR A 50 15.57 3.14 3.58
CA THR A 50 14.83 1.91 3.93
C THR A 50 13.71 1.68 2.93
N LEU A 51 13.00 2.73 2.50
CA LEU A 51 12.02 2.64 1.42
C LEU A 51 12.64 2.06 0.16
N TYR A 52 13.74 2.63 -0.34
CA TYR A 52 14.41 2.13 -1.56
C TYR A 52 15.00 0.72 -1.39
N ARG A 53 15.34 0.29 -0.17
CA ARG A 53 15.73 -1.11 0.09
C ARG A 53 14.57 -2.09 -0.05
N HIS A 54 13.35 -1.69 0.31
CA HIS A 54 12.15 -2.52 0.15
C HIS A 54 11.53 -2.41 -1.25
N PHE A 55 11.65 -1.23 -1.87
CA PHE A 55 11.03 -0.87 -3.13
C PHE A 55 12.04 -0.06 -3.96
N PRO A 56 12.92 -0.73 -4.73
CA PRO A 56 14.00 -0.07 -5.47
C PRO A 56 13.50 0.99 -6.46
N THR A 57 12.29 0.81 -6.97
CA THR A 57 11.67 1.75 -7.92
C THR A 57 10.24 2.12 -7.50
N ARG A 58 9.72 3.22 -8.04
CA ARG A 58 8.34 3.64 -7.78
C ARG A 58 7.35 2.57 -8.25
N GLU A 59 7.65 1.93 -9.38
CA GLU A 59 6.84 0.87 -9.98
C GLU A 59 6.77 -0.34 -9.04
N SER A 60 7.89 -0.73 -8.43
CA SER A 60 7.92 -1.84 -7.45
C SER A 60 7.07 -1.54 -6.19
N LEU A 61 6.98 -0.27 -5.79
CA LEU A 61 6.10 0.15 -4.70
C LEU A 61 4.63 0.11 -5.13
N VAL A 62 4.31 0.67 -6.31
CA VAL A 62 2.96 0.69 -6.87
C VAL A 62 2.42 -0.72 -7.11
N GLU A 63 3.24 -1.63 -7.64
CA GLU A 63 2.88 -3.04 -7.79
C GLU A 63 2.59 -3.70 -6.44
N ALA A 64 3.43 -3.44 -5.43
CA ALA A 64 3.24 -4.00 -4.11
C ALA A 64 1.96 -3.48 -3.42
N VAL A 65 1.67 -2.19 -3.56
CA VAL A 65 0.40 -1.60 -3.11
C VAL A 65 -0.77 -2.25 -3.84
N TYR A 66 -0.70 -2.39 -5.16
CA TYR A 66 -1.75 -3.04 -5.93
C TYR A 66 -2.01 -4.49 -5.45
N ARG A 67 -0.95 -5.27 -5.26
CA ARG A 67 -1.04 -6.66 -4.78
C ARG A 67 -1.64 -6.74 -3.38
N ASP A 68 -1.17 -5.89 -2.47
CA ASP A 68 -1.69 -5.82 -1.10
C ASP A 68 -3.19 -5.51 -1.08
N GLN A 69 -3.63 -4.58 -1.91
CA GLN A 69 -5.04 -4.22 -2.03
C GLN A 69 -5.89 -5.36 -2.63
N VAL A 70 -5.38 -6.09 -3.63
CA VAL A 70 -6.05 -7.28 -4.18
C VAL A 70 -6.18 -8.38 -3.11
N VAL A 71 -5.14 -8.57 -2.29
CA VAL A 71 -5.19 -9.52 -1.17
C VAL A 71 -6.25 -9.10 -0.17
N ARG A 72 -6.30 -7.83 0.25
CA ARG A 72 -7.33 -7.32 1.18
C ARG A 72 -8.75 -7.47 0.64
N LEU A 73 -8.96 -7.26 -0.66
CA LEU A 73 -10.26 -7.49 -1.30
C LEU A 73 -10.66 -8.96 -1.25
N THR A 74 -9.72 -9.88 -1.51
CA THR A 74 -10.02 -11.32 -1.54
C THR A 74 -10.11 -11.96 -0.16
N SER A 75 -9.30 -11.52 0.81
CA SER A 75 -9.40 -11.97 2.21
C SER A 75 -10.61 -11.37 2.89
N GLY A 76 -10.86 -10.06 2.70
CA GLY A 76 -11.97 -9.34 3.31
C GLY A 76 -13.33 -9.94 2.98
N ALA A 77 -13.51 -10.50 1.78
CA ALA A 77 -14.74 -11.21 1.43
C ALA A 77 -14.99 -12.44 2.33
N ARG A 78 -13.96 -13.23 2.65
CA ARG A 78 -14.09 -14.41 3.52
C ARG A 78 -14.30 -14.00 4.97
N ASP A 79 -13.56 -12.99 5.43
CA ASP A 79 -13.66 -12.49 6.81
C ASP A 79 -15.06 -11.90 7.05
N LEU A 80 -15.58 -11.12 6.10
CA LEU A 80 -16.94 -10.57 6.18
C LEU A 80 -18.02 -11.66 6.18
N LEU A 81 -17.83 -12.76 5.44
CA LEU A 81 -18.76 -13.89 5.42
C LEU A 81 -18.71 -14.73 6.70
N ALA A 82 -17.61 -14.69 7.46
CA ALA A 82 -17.52 -15.37 8.74
C ALA A 82 -18.42 -14.70 9.80
N ASP A 83 -18.55 -13.37 9.73
CA ASP A 83 -19.22 -12.57 10.76
C ASP A 83 -20.57 -11.96 10.33
N MET A 84 -20.91 -11.99 9.03
CA MET A 84 -22.09 -11.33 8.49
C MET A 84 -22.91 -12.22 7.55
N ALA A 85 -24.21 -11.93 7.49
CA ALA A 85 -25.08 -12.56 6.50
C ALA A 85 -24.59 -12.26 5.06
N PRO A 86 -24.71 -13.19 4.10
CA PRO A 86 -24.10 -13.06 2.78
C PRO A 86 -24.42 -11.76 2.02
N ALA A 87 -25.66 -11.28 2.10
CA ALA A 87 -26.06 -10.03 1.45
C ALA A 87 -25.42 -8.78 2.09
N VAL A 88 -25.18 -8.81 3.41
CA VAL A 88 -24.54 -7.72 4.15
C VAL A 88 -23.04 -7.72 3.88
N ALA A 89 -22.41 -8.90 3.92
CA ALA A 89 -21.00 -9.09 3.57
C ALA A 89 -20.72 -8.60 2.14
N LEU A 90 -21.57 -8.95 1.17
CA LEU A 90 -21.44 -8.51 -0.22
C LEU A 90 -21.54 -6.99 -0.35
N ARG A 91 -22.52 -6.36 0.30
CA ARG A 91 -22.66 -4.89 0.24
C ARG A 91 -21.45 -4.18 0.84
N ARG A 92 -20.99 -4.63 2.01
CA ARG A 92 -19.79 -4.10 2.68
C ARG A 92 -18.54 -4.28 1.81
N TRP A 93 -18.41 -5.43 1.15
CA TRP A 93 -17.34 -5.70 0.22
C TRP A 93 -17.40 -4.79 -1.03
N MET A 94 -18.59 -4.55 -1.57
CA MET A 94 -18.79 -3.64 -2.70
C MET A 94 -18.51 -2.19 -2.33
N ASP A 95 -18.79 -1.74 -1.10
CA ASP A 95 -18.42 -0.40 -0.62
C ASP A 95 -16.89 -0.26 -0.55
N LEU A 96 -16.20 -1.24 0.03
CA LEU A 96 -14.73 -1.29 0.06
C LEU A 96 -14.13 -1.32 -1.35
N PHE A 97 -14.77 -2.02 -2.28
CA PHE A 97 -14.39 -2.06 -3.69
C PHE A 97 -14.65 -0.73 -4.42
N GLY A 98 -15.75 -0.04 -4.09
CA GLY A 98 -16.12 1.27 -4.64
C GLY A 98 -15.15 2.37 -4.21
N ASP A 99 -14.85 2.44 -2.92
CA ASP A 99 -13.81 3.33 -2.36
C ASP A 99 -12.45 3.06 -3.03
N TRP A 100 -12.16 1.79 -3.34
CA TRP A 100 -10.95 1.37 -4.03
C TRP A 100 -10.91 1.78 -5.52
N ILE A 101 -12.02 1.68 -6.27
CA ILE A 101 -12.08 2.16 -7.67
C ILE A 101 -11.97 3.68 -7.73
N ALA A 102 -12.62 4.42 -6.82
CA ALA A 102 -12.54 5.87 -6.76
C ALA A 102 -11.09 6.35 -6.50
N THR A 103 -10.35 5.59 -5.70
CA THR A 103 -8.92 5.76 -5.42
C THR A 103 -8.03 5.48 -6.64
N LYS A 104 -8.48 4.65 -7.60
CA LYS A 104 -7.67 4.10 -8.70
C LYS A 104 -7.50 5.01 -9.92
N ASN A 105 -8.30 6.07 -10.08
CA ASN A 105 -8.16 6.96 -11.23
C ASN A 105 -6.81 7.70 -11.27
N GLY A 106 -6.08 7.81 -10.14
CA GLY A 106 -4.71 8.31 -10.12
C GLY A 106 -3.61 7.26 -10.41
N MET A 107 -3.89 5.96 -10.25
CA MET A 107 -2.91 4.88 -10.45
C MET A 107 -2.87 4.38 -11.91
N LEU A 108 -4.03 4.32 -12.58
CA LEU A 108 -4.12 3.85 -13.97
C LEU A 108 -3.41 4.79 -14.95
N ASP A 109 -3.41 6.10 -14.67
CA ASP A 109 -2.72 7.10 -15.49
C ASP A 109 -1.21 6.84 -15.56
N THR A 110 -0.58 6.44 -14.43
CA THR A 110 0.87 6.12 -14.38
C THR A 110 1.22 4.86 -15.19
N LEU A 111 0.29 3.90 -15.25
CA LEU A 111 0.48 2.63 -15.98
C LEU A 111 0.18 2.77 -17.48
N LEU A 112 -0.75 3.66 -17.86
CA LEU A 112 -1.13 3.92 -19.24
C LEU A 112 -0.15 4.84 -19.98
N THR A 113 0.55 5.74 -19.29
CA THR A 113 1.62 6.57 -19.90
C THR A 113 2.84 5.80 -20.41
N LEU A 114 2.88 4.47 -20.24
CA LEU A 114 3.96 3.58 -20.67
C LEU A 114 3.64 2.78 -21.94
N VAL A 115 2.48 3.00 -22.57
CA VAL A 115 2.07 2.45 -23.87
C VAL A 115 1.87 3.60 -24.85
#